data_AF-A0A7S0B5J8-F1
#
_entry.id   AF-A0A7S0B5J8-F1
#
_cell.length_a   1.000
_cell.length_b   1.000
_cell.length_c   1.000
_cell.angle_alpha   90.00
_cell.angle_beta   90.00
_cell.angle_gamma   90.00
#
_symmetry.space_group_name_H-M   'P 1'
#
loop_
_entity.id
_entity.type
_entity.pdbx_description
1 polymer ?
#
loop_
_entity_poly.entity_id
_entity_poly.type
_entity_poly.pdbx_seq_one_letter_code
_entity_poly.pdbx_strand_id
1 'polypeptide(L)'
;ADVWSLGVLLLEMLCGPNFLPRLLGWSNEAGPDDPALPRSLWSFLCQPGSLTRSMQRTRHALQVSTALENTLQGLLSLSVLQRWTAARAVASAWLRESEPMWV
;
A
#
# COMPACT_ATOMS: atom_id res chain seq x y z
N ALA A 1 -1.26 -1.88 -14.70
CA ALA A 1 -2.30 -1.56 -13.71
C ALA A 1 -2.29 -2.55 -12.55
N ASP A 2 -2.05 -3.84 -12.82
CA ASP A 2 -2.28 -4.96 -11.90
C ASP A 2 -1.46 -4.91 -10.60
N VAL A 3 -0.22 -4.44 -10.66
CA VAL A 3 0.66 -4.37 -9.48
C VAL A 3 0.23 -3.31 -8.48
N TRP A 4 -0.44 -2.24 -8.94
CA TRP A 4 -1.04 -1.25 -8.04
C TRP A 4 -2.20 -1.86 -7.27
N SER A 5 -3.09 -2.55 -7.99
CA SER A 5 -4.23 -3.25 -7.39
C SER A 5 -3.77 -4.31 -6.39
N LEU A 6 -2.65 -5.00 -6.65
CA LEU A 6 -2.04 -5.91 -5.69
C LEU A 6 -1.60 -5.19 -4.39
N GLY A 7 -0.99 -4.00 -4.51
CA GLY A 7 -0.63 -3.19 -3.34
C GLY A 7 -1.84 -2.75 -2.52
N VAL A 8 -2.94 -2.37 -3.19
CA VAL A 8 -4.20 -2.01 -2.53
C VAL A 8 -4.79 -3.24 -1.82
N LEU A 9 -4.85 -4.39 -2.50
CA LEU A 9 -5.35 -5.63 -1.91
C LEU A 9 -4.52 -6.05 -0.69
N LEU A 10 -3.19 -5.92 -0.75
CA LEU A 10 -2.32 -6.20 0.39
C LEU A 10 -2.61 -5.28 1.58
N LEU A 11 -2.82 -3.99 1.34
CA LEU A 11 -3.25 -3.06 2.40
C LEU A 11 -4.58 -3.48 3.01
N GLU A 12 -5.54 -3.93 2.21
CA GLU A 12 -6.84 -4.37 2.71
C GLU A 12 -6.75 -5.65 3.53
N MET A 13 -5.89 -6.60 3.15
CA MET A 13 -5.64 -7.80 3.96
C MET A 13 -5.03 -7.44 5.32
N LEU A 14 -4.14 -6.44 5.38
CA LEU A 14 -3.45 -6.05 6.60
C LEU A 14 -4.25 -5.10 7.50
N CYS A 15 -5.06 -4.22 6.91
CA CYS A 15 -5.70 -3.10 7.60
C CYS A 15 -7.24 -3.10 7.52
N GLY A 16 -7.80 -4.13 6.88
CA GLY A 16 -9.23 -4.31 6.63
C GLY A 16 -9.71 -3.65 5.33
N PRO A 17 -10.95 -3.98 4.91
CA PRO A 17 -11.50 -3.54 3.63
C PRO A 17 -11.65 -2.01 3.56
N ASN A 18 -11.52 -1.46 2.36
CA ASN A 18 -11.62 -0.03 2.07
C ASN A 18 -10.63 0.82 2.88
N PHE A 19 -9.47 0.28 3.26
CA PHE A 19 -8.51 1.00 4.08
C PHE A 19 -8.07 2.31 3.44
N LEU A 20 -7.66 2.28 2.17
CA LEU A 20 -7.16 3.45 1.46
C LEU A 20 -8.26 4.51 1.22
N PRO A 21 -9.48 4.16 0.72
CA PRO A 21 -10.59 5.12 0.64
C PRO A 21 -10.92 5.79 1.98
N ARG A 22 -11.05 5.02 3.07
CA ARG A 22 -11.33 5.57 4.42
C ARG A 22 -10.23 6.53 4.87
N LEU A 23 -8.98 6.19 4.58
CA LEU A 23 -7.83 6.98 4.97
C LEU A 23 -7.75 8.32 4.23
N LEU A 24 -8.14 8.32 2.95
CA LEU A 24 -8.18 9.51 2.11
C LEU A 24 -9.49 10.30 2.24
N GLY A 25 -10.45 9.82 3.04
CA GLY A 25 -11.75 10.45 3.22
C GLY A 25 -12.64 10.39 1.97
N TRP A 26 -12.42 9.41 1.10
CA TRP A 26 -13.23 9.22 -0.11
C TRP A 26 -14.60 8.68 0.25
N SER A 27 -15.65 9.25 -0.35
CA SER A 27 -16.99 8.69 -0.25
C SER A 27 -17.08 7.42 -1.10
N ASN A 28 -18.00 6.52 -0.74
CA ASN A 28 -18.29 5.33 -1.56
C ASN A 28 -18.89 5.69 -2.95
N GLU A 29 -19.27 6.95 -3.14
CA GLU A 29 -19.81 7.49 -4.39
C GLU A 29 -18.74 8.19 -5.24
N ALA A 30 -17.50 8.29 -4.74
CA ALA A 30 -16.42 8.91 -5.49
C ALA A 30 -16.07 8.05 -6.72
N GLY A 31 -16.53 8.53 -7.88
CA GLY A 31 -16.21 7.93 -9.17
C GLY A 31 -14.79 8.30 -9.64
N PRO A 32 -14.26 7.59 -10.65
CA PRO A 32 -12.94 7.88 -11.22
C PRO A 32 -12.81 9.30 -11.78
N ASP A 33 -13.94 9.97 -12.05
CA ASP A 33 -14.00 11.33 -12.58
C ASP A 33 -13.89 12.42 -11.51
N ASP A 34 -13.82 12.07 -10.22
CA ASP A 34 -13.64 13.05 -9.15
C ASP A 34 -12.20 13.64 -9.20
N PRO A 35 -12.05 14.94 -9.49
CA PRO A 35 -10.74 15.58 -9.64
C PRO A 35 -9.96 15.68 -8.33
N ALA A 36 -10.59 15.44 -7.17
CA ALA A 36 -9.92 15.44 -5.87
C ALA A 36 -9.14 14.14 -5.61
N LEU A 37 -9.46 13.03 -6.30
CA LEU A 37 -8.82 11.71 -6.06
C LEU A 37 -7.32 11.73 -6.35
N PRO A 38 -6.83 12.23 -7.51
CA PRO A 38 -5.40 12.20 -7.79
C PRO A 38 -4.60 13.07 -6.82
N ARG A 39 -5.14 14.23 -6.44
CA ARG A 39 -4.49 15.16 -5.52
C ARG A 39 -4.39 14.59 -4.10
N SER A 40 -5.46 13.97 -3.61
CA SER A 40 -5.46 13.34 -2.28
C SER A 40 -4.48 12.16 -2.22
N LEU A 41 -4.48 11.27 -3.23
CA LEU A 41 -3.49 10.20 -3.37
C LEU A 41 -2.06 10.71 -3.34
N TRP A 42 -1.75 11.72 -4.17
CA TRP A 42 -0.41 12.30 -4.26
C TRP A 42 0.01 12.91 -2.92
N SER A 43 -0.86 13.72 -2.32
CA SER A 43 -0.57 14.37 -1.04
C SER A 43 -0.29 13.37 0.08
N PHE A 44 -0.95 12.22 0.05
CA PHE A 44 -0.78 11.18 1.05
C PHE A 44 0.45 10.29 0.76
N LEU A 45 0.54 9.69 -0.42
CA LEU A 45 1.57 8.69 -0.73
C LEU A 45 2.96 9.30 -0.93
N CYS A 46 3.06 10.58 -1.28
CA CYS A 46 4.36 11.25 -1.40
C CYS A 46 4.91 11.74 -0.04
N GLN A 47 4.12 11.71 1.04
CA GLN A 47 4.61 12.05 2.36
C GLN A 47 5.35 10.86 2.99
N PRO A 48 6.64 11.00 3.33
CA PRO A 48 7.43 9.90 3.92
C PRO A 48 6.78 9.33 5.19
N GLY A 49 6.64 8.00 5.22
CA GLY A 49 6.08 7.24 6.35
C GLY A 49 4.58 7.48 6.62
N SER A 50 3.84 8.18 5.76
CA SER A 50 2.40 8.42 5.93
C SER A 50 1.63 7.10 5.99
N LEU A 51 1.99 6.16 5.11
CA LEU A 51 1.39 4.84 5.03
C LEU A 51 1.68 4.03 6.30
N THR A 52 2.95 3.92 6.70
CA THR A 52 3.39 3.24 7.92
C THR A 52 2.67 3.76 9.17
N ARG A 53 2.64 5.09 9.36
CA ARG A 53 1.94 5.72 10.50
C ARG A 53 0.44 5.40 10.49
N SER A 54 -0.17 5.32 9.32
CA SER A 54 -1.60 5.03 9.18
C SER A 54 -1.91 3.56 9.47
N MET A 55 -1.07 2.64 9.00
CA MET A 55 -1.19 1.21 9.28
C MET A 55 -1.00 0.91 10.78
N GLN A 56 -0.04 1.59 11.43
CA GLN A 56 0.20 1.44 12.87
C GLN A 56 -0.97 1.92 13.74
N ARG A 57 -1.81 2.85 13.24
CA ARG A 57 -3.02 3.34 13.92
C ARG A 57 -4.24 2.43 13.75
N THR A 58 -4.13 1.35 12.99
CA THR A 58 -5.24 0.38 12.86
C THR A 58 -5.47 -0.37 14.16
N ARG A 59 -6.65 -0.98 14.31
CA ARG A 59 -7.07 -1.66 15.55
C ARG A 59 -6.11 -2.77 16.02
N HIS A 60 -5.32 -3.34 15.12
CA HIS A 60 -4.39 -4.43 15.41
C HIS A 60 -2.96 -3.97 15.69
N ALA A 61 -2.70 -2.64 15.71
CA ALA A 61 -1.38 -2.05 15.94
C ALA A 61 -0.26 -2.78 15.15
N LEU A 62 -0.46 -2.92 13.84
CA LEU A 62 0.41 -3.71 12.99
C LEU A 62 1.86 -3.21 13.08
N GLN A 63 2.79 -4.10 13.43
CA GLN A 63 4.22 -3.80 13.32
C GLN A 63 4.62 -3.84 11.85
N VAL A 64 4.80 -2.67 11.26
CA VAL A 64 5.26 -2.53 9.88
C VAL A 64 6.79 -2.62 9.86
N SER A 65 7.32 -3.72 9.33
CA SER A 65 8.76 -3.83 9.10
C SER A 65 9.22 -2.92 7.95
N THR A 66 10.49 -2.53 7.94
CA THR A 66 11.07 -1.76 6.83
C THR A 66 10.94 -2.49 5.49
N ALA A 67 11.02 -3.83 5.50
CA ALA A 67 10.83 -4.64 4.31
C ALA A 67 9.38 -4.56 3.76
N LEU A 68 8.37 -4.61 4.64
CA LEU A 68 6.97 -4.44 4.25
C LEU A 68 6.71 -3.03 3.73
N GLU A 69 7.22 -2.00 4.42
CA GLU A 69 7.09 -0.60 3.97
C GLU A 69 7.69 -0.41 2.58
N ASN A 70 8.91 -0.89 2.35
CA ASN A 70 9.57 -0.79 1.04
C ASN A 70 8.77 -1.51 -0.06
N THR A 71 8.20 -2.67 0.26
CA THR A 71 7.37 -3.43 -0.68
C THR A 71 6.11 -2.65 -1.04
N LEU A 72 5.39 -2.12 -0.05
CA LEU A 72 4.19 -1.32 -0.27
C LEU A 72 4.49 -0.03 -1.05
N GLN A 73 5.58 0.68 -0.73
CA GLN A 73 6.01 1.86 -1.48
C GLN A 73 6.31 1.54 -2.95
N GLY A 74 6.94 0.39 -3.22
CA GLY A 74 7.20 -0.07 -4.58
C GLY A 74 5.93 -0.40 -5.37
N LEU A 75 4.98 -1.10 -4.75
CA LEU A 75 3.71 -1.48 -5.37
C LEU A 75 2.80 -0.27 -5.61
N LEU A 76 2.74 0.64 -4.63
CA LEU A 76 1.87 1.82 -4.60
C LEU A 76 2.59 3.09 -5.09
N SER A 77 3.62 2.94 -5.93
CA SER A 77 4.24 4.11 -6.55
C SER A 77 3.31 4.75 -7.58
N LEU A 78 3.06 6.05 -7.43
CA LEU A 78 2.29 6.85 -8.38
C LEU A 78 3.02 7.04 -9.71
N SER A 79 4.35 7.01 -9.70
CA SER A 79 5.16 7.02 -10.92
C SER A 79 5.24 5.61 -11.51
N VAL A 80 4.73 5.44 -12.74
CA VAL A 80 4.73 4.16 -13.45
C VAL A 80 6.15 3.62 -13.63
N LEU A 81 7.14 4.49 -13.87
CA LEU A 81 8.54 4.10 -14.05
C LEU A 81 9.21 3.60 -12.77
N GLN A 82 8.72 4.05 -11.60
CA GLN A 82 9.24 3.66 -10.30
C GLN A 82 8.43 2.52 -9.65
N ARG A 83 7.24 2.24 -10.20
CA ARG A 83 6.37 1.17 -9.73
C ARG A 83 7.03 -0.18 -9.98
N TRP A 84 6.99 -1.03 -8.96
CA TRP A 84 7.54 -2.37 -9.07
C TRP A 84 6.75 -3.21 -10.06
N THR A 85 7.45 -4.18 -10.65
CA THR A 85 6.82 -5.27 -11.39
C THR A 85 6.40 -6.38 -10.42
N ALA A 86 5.50 -7.27 -10.86
CA ALA A 86 5.13 -8.44 -10.07
C ALA A 86 6.35 -9.32 -9.71
N ALA A 87 7.26 -9.53 -10.67
CA ALA A 87 8.49 -10.29 -10.44
C ALA A 87 9.37 -9.67 -9.34
N ARG A 88 9.49 -8.34 -9.31
CA ARG A 88 10.23 -7.64 -8.26
C ARG A 88 9.53 -7.72 -6.90
N ALA A 89 8.20 -7.65 -6.87
CA ALA A 89 7.42 -7.78 -5.64
C ALA A 89 7.58 -9.18 -5.01
N VAL A 90 7.59 -10.24 -5.82
CA VAL A 90 7.84 -11.61 -5.36
C VAL A 90 9.25 -11.75 -4.79
N ALA A 91 10.24 -11.09 -5.39
CA ALA A 91 11.63 -11.08 -4.90
C ALA A 91 11.87 -10.15 -3.69
N SER A 92 10.82 -9.53 -3.13
CA SER A 92 10.95 -8.59 -2.01
C SER A 92 11.49 -9.28 -0.76
N ALA A 93 12.26 -8.52 0.04
CA ALA A 93 12.77 -9.02 1.32
C ALA A 93 11.64 -9.43 2.27
N TRP A 94 10.49 -8.76 2.20
CA TRP A 94 9.34 -9.05 3.06
C TRP A 94 8.79 -10.47 2.85
N LEU A 95 8.65 -10.91 1.61
CA LEU A 95 8.20 -12.28 1.31
C LEU A 95 9.27 -13.32 1.66
N ARG A 96 10.55 -12.97 1.50
CA ARG A 96 11.66 -13.86 1.86
C ARG A 96 11.83 -14.02 3.37
N GLU A 97 11.54 -12.97 4.15
CA GLU A 97 11.52 -13.01 5.62
C GLU A 97 10.38 -13.88 6.16
N SER A 98 9.34 -14.10 5.36
CA SER A 98 8.13 -14.85 5.74
C SER A 98 8.11 -16.28 5.21
N GLU A 99 9.17 -16.75 4.53
CA GLU A 99 9.33 -18.18 4.26
C GLU A 99 9.58 -18.91 5.59
N PRO A 100 8.64 -19.74 6.07
CA PRO A 100 8.91 -20.59 7.21
C PRO A 100 10.10 -21.50 6.86
N MET A 101 11.10 -21.47 7.74
CA MET A 101 12.27 -22.32 7.68
C MET A 101 11.83 -23.76 7.99
N TRP A 102 11.15 -24.41 7.06
CA TRP A 102 10.91 -25.86 7.11
C TRP A 102 12.19 -26.55 6.66
N VAL A 103 13.11 -26.72 7.61
CA VAL A 103 14.22 -27.68 7.53
C VAL A 103 13.77 -28.96 8.23
#